data_AF-A0A368GUD8-F1
#
_entry.id   AF-A0A368GUD8-F1
#
_cell.length_a   1.000
_cell.length_b   1.000
_cell.length_c   1.000
_cell.angle_alpha   90.00
_cell.angle_beta   90.00
_cell.angle_gamma   90.00
#
_symmetry.space_group_name_H-M   'P 1'
#
loop_
_entity.id
_entity.type
_entity.pdbx_description
1 polymer ?
#
loop_
_entity_poly.entity_id
_entity_poly.type
_entity_poly.pdbx_seq_one_letter_code
_entity_poly.pdbx_strand_id
1 'polypeptide(L)'
;MTIDGLNGTYANFSNEVVSRMKDPPFLCTTACQGERFSAASQYAGQLHDAFYAYAKSLNTTLSKDPNAVGNGSAQMKGIQLDFEG
;
A
#
# COMPACT_ATOMS: atom_id res chain seq x y z
N MET A 1 17.11 -10.71 -4.13
CA MET A 1 15.92 -9.86 -4.03
C MET A 1 16.44 -8.47 -3.71
N THR A 2 16.69 -7.71 -4.77
CA THR A 2 17.29 -6.37 -4.69
C THR A 2 16.13 -5.38 -4.71
N ILE A 3 16.13 -4.43 -3.78
CA ILE A 3 15.09 -3.41 -3.69
C ILE A 3 15.32 -2.43 -4.85
N ASP A 4 14.56 -2.57 -5.93
CA ASP A 4 14.59 -1.67 -7.09
C ASP A 4 13.74 -0.39 -6.88
N GLY A 5 13.53 0.01 -5.62
CA GLY A 5 12.72 1.19 -5.24
C GLY A 5 13.35 2.55 -5.57
N LEU A 6 14.45 2.60 -6.33
CA LEU A 6 15.18 3.84 -6.62
C LEU A 6 15.20 4.24 -8.10
N ASN A 7 14.69 3.42 -9.03
CA ASN A 7 14.84 3.71 -10.46
C ASN A 7 13.61 3.38 -11.34
N GLY A 8 12.42 3.55 -10.79
CA GLY A 8 11.15 3.41 -11.51
C GLY A 8 10.05 4.28 -10.88
N THR A 9 8.89 4.31 -11.53
CA THR A 9 7.64 5.05 -11.26
C THR A 9 7.20 5.18 -9.79
N TYR A 10 7.79 4.44 -8.86
CA TYR A 10 7.53 4.46 -7.41
C TYR A 10 8.42 5.40 -6.58
N ALA A 11 9.50 5.97 -7.13
CA ALA A 11 10.38 6.86 -6.37
C ALA A 11 9.63 8.05 -5.74
N ASN A 12 8.62 8.58 -6.44
CA ASN A 12 7.76 9.65 -5.93
C ASN A 12 6.90 9.19 -4.76
N PHE A 13 6.31 8.00 -4.84
CA PHE A 13 5.51 7.42 -3.74
C PHE A 13 6.36 7.19 -2.49
N SER A 14 7.53 6.55 -2.64
CA SER A 14 8.42 6.30 -1.51
C SER A 14 8.88 7.60 -0.82
N ASN A 15 9.17 8.64 -1.60
CA ASN A 15 9.52 9.96 -1.05
C ASN A 15 8.34 10.61 -0.31
N GLU A 16 7.11 10.49 -0.83
CA GLU A 16 5.91 11.03 -0.18
C GLU A 16 5.62 10.31 1.14
N VAL A 17 5.72 8.97 1.17
CA VAL A 17 5.55 8.18 2.40
C VAL A 17 6.54 8.65 3.47
N VAL A 18 7.83 8.75 3.14
CA VAL A 18 8.87 9.21 4.07
C VAL A 18 8.60 10.65 4.53
N SER A 19 8.10 11.52 3.65
CA SER A 19 7.73 12.88 4.03
C SER A 19 6.57 12.89 5.04
N ARG A 20 5.52 12.10 4.81
CA ARG A 20 4.32 12.04 5.67
C ARG A 20 4.58 11.37 7.01
N MET A 21 5.57 10.48 7.10
CA MET A 21 5.98 9.91 8.38
C MET A 21 6.49 10.96 9.39
N LYS A 22 6.88 12.15 8.93
CA LYS A 22 7.31 13.27 9.80
C LYS A 22 6.12 13.97 10.47
N ASP A 23 4.91 13.81 9.93
CA ASP A 23 3.70 14.43 10.43
C ASP A 23 3.05 13.59 11.55
N PRO A 24 2.15 14.16 12.37
CA PRO A 24 1.34 13.38 13.30
C PRO A 24 0.54 12.27 12.59
N PRO A 25 0.35 11.08 13.21
CA PRO A 25 0.70 10.71 14.58
C PRO A 25 2.12 10.15 14.75
N PHE A 26 2.88 10.02 13.65
CA PHE A 26 4.15 9.28 13.65
C PHE A 26 5.35 10.15 14.07
N LEU A 27 5.33 11.46 13.76
CA LEU A 27 6.33 12.45 14.19
C LEU A 27 7.78 12.01 13.96
N CYS A 28 8.03 11.25 12.90
CA CYS A 28 9.32 10.62 12.66
C CYS A 28 10.30 11.58 11.98
N THR A 29 10.83 12.51 12.78
CA THR A 29 11.71 13.58 12.33
C THR A 29 13.17 13.16 12.26
N THR A 30 13.66 12.49 13.32
CA THR A 30 15.06 12.02 13.44
C THR A 30 15.16 10.52 13.76
N ALA A 31 14.21 9.96 14.50
CA ALA A 31 14.23 8.56 14.95
C ALA A 31 14.06 7.53 13.80
N CYS A 32 13.48 7.92 12.66
CA CYS A 32 13.41 7.08 11.46
C CYS A 32 14.62 7.22 10.54
N GLN A 33 15.61 8.04 10.89
CA GLN A 33 16.79 8.24 10.05
C GLN A 33 17.81 7.11 10.30
N GLY A 34 18.24 6.45 9.23
CA GLY A 34 19.21 5.34 9.26
C GLY A 34 18.68 4.05 8.66
N GLU A 35 19.58 3.19 8.16
CA GLU A 35 19.23 1.96 7.43
C GLU A 35 18.26 1.05 8.21
N ARG A 36 18.40 1.00 9.55
CA ARG A 36 17.60 0.15 10.45
C ARG A 36 16.11 0.53 10.49
N PHE A 37 15.76 1.80 10.32
CA PHE A 37 14.37 2.28 10.40
C PHE A 37 13.71 2.45 9.03
N SER A 38 14.49 2.32 7.95
CA SER A 38 13.97 2.19 6.57
C SER A 38 13.20 0.88 6.33
N ALA A 39 13.31 -0.09 7.23
CA ALA A 39 12.62 -1.38 7.09
C ALA A 39 11.09 -1.24 7.02
N ALA A 40 10.51 -0.24 7.70
CA ALA A 40 9.07 0.02 7.63
C ALA A 40 8.65 0.59 6.26
N SER A 41 9.48 1.42 5.63
CA SER A 41 9.20 1.94 4.29
C SER A 41 9.41 0.90 3.19
N GLN A 42 10.19 -0.16 3.43
CA GLN A 42 10.35 -1.28 2.48
C GLN A 42 9.04 -2.02 2.19
N TYR A 43 8.10 -2.04 3.14
CA TYR A 43 6.81 -2.71 2.99
C TYR A 43 5.67 -1.78 2.56
N ALA A 44 5.94 -0.48 2.42
CA ALA A 44 4.92 0.53 2.15
C ALA A 44 4.29 0.35 0.76
N GLY A 45 5.08 -0.09 -0.24
CA GLY A 45 4.58 -0.36 -1.60
C GLY A 45 3.60 -1.54 -1.62
N GLN A 46 3.97 -2.65 -1.00
CA GLN A 46 3.12 -3.85 -0.92
C GLN A 46 1.85 -3.58 -0.12
N LEU A 47 1.93 -2.76 0.93
CA LEU A 47 0.75 -2.34 1.69
C LEU A 47 -0.18 -1.46 0.84
N HIS A 48 0.36 -0.49 0.13
CA HIS A 48 -0.40 0.35 -0.81
C HIS A 48 -1.13 -0.52 -1.84
N ASP A 49 -0.42 -1.44 -2.47
CA ASP A 49 -0.94 -2.33 -3.50
C ASP A 49 -2.05 -3.24 -2.96
N ALA A 50 -1.86 -3.82 -1.78
CA ALA A 50 -2.87 -4.64 -1.11
C ALA A 50 -4.14 -3.83 -0.79
N PHE A 51 -4.01 -2.60 -0.31
CA PHE A 51 -5.16 -1.73 -0.04
C PHE A 51 -5.87 -1.30 -1.33
N TYR A 52 -5.11 -0.95 -2.36
CA TYR A 52 -5.66 -0.61 -3.67
C TYR A 52 -6.44 -1.79 -4.28
N ALA A 53 -5.91 -3.00 -4.11
CA ALA A 53 -6.58 -4.23 -4.50
C ALA A 53 -7.89 -4.47 -3.80
N TYR A 54 -7.86 -4.34 -2.48
CA TYR A 54 -9.04 -4.46 -1.64
C TYR A 54 -10.11 -3.44 -2.08
N ALA A 55 -9.73 -2.18 -2.31
CA ALA A 55 -10.67 -1.14 -2.71
C ALA A 55 -11.35 -1.45 -4.06
N LYS A 56 -10.59 -1.89 -5.08
CA LYS A 56 -11.17 -2.29 -6.38
C LYS A 56 -12.08 -3.51 -6.27
N SER A 57 -11.63 -4.52 -5.54
CA SER A 57 -12.39 -5.74 -5.28
C SER A 57 -13.71 -5.44 -4.56
N LEU A 58 -13.66 -4.59 -3.55
CA LEU A 58 -14.83 -4.18 -2.77
C LEU A 58 -15.80 -3.39 -3.64
N ASN A 59 -15.33 -2.41 -4.42
CA ASN A 59 -16.18 -1.65 -5.33
C ASN A 59 -16.90 -2.57 -6.32
N THR A 60 -16.16 -3.50 -6.94
CA THR A 60 -16.73 -4.47 -7.88
C THR A 60 -17.77 -5.38 -7.22
N THR A 61 -17.55 -5.75 -5.96
CA THR A 61 -18.45 -6.59 -5.17
C THR A 61 -19.73 -5.84 -4.79
N LEU A 62 -19.60 -4.64 -4.22
CA LEU A 62 -20.73 -3.82 -3.78
C LEU A 62 -21.56 -3.28 -4.94
N SER A 63 -20.96 -3.11 -6.12
CA SER A 63 -21.69 -2.79 -7.36
C SER A 63 -22.63 -3.92 -7.80
N LYS A 64 -22.38 -5.16 -7.38
CA LYS A 64 -23.23 -6.33 -7.68
C LYS A 64 -24.19 -6.63 -6.54
N ASP A 65 -23.72 -6.54 -5.31
CA ASP A 65 -24.51 -6.74 -4.09
C ASP A 65 -24.05 -5.75 -3.01
N PRO A 66 -24.82 -4.67 -2.76
CA PRO A 66 -24.51 -3.67 -1.74
C PRO A 66 -24.38 -4.23 -0.31
N ASN A 67 -24.91 -5.43 -0.03
CA ASN A 67 -24.87 -6.03 1.30
C ASN A 67 -23.70 -7.02 1.48
N ALA A 68 -22.87 -7.23 0.45
CA ALA A 68 -21.78 -8.21 0.45
C ALA A 68 -20.46 -7.72 1.07
N VAL A 69 -20.47 -6.66 1.88
CA VAL A 69 -19.26 -6.09 2.51
C VAL A 69 -18.49 -7.11 3.37
N GLY A 70 -19.20 -8.07 3.99
CA GLY A 70 -18.59 -9.15 4.78
C GLY A 70 -18.28 -10.41 3.98
N ASN A 71 -18.61 -10.44 2.68
CA ASN A 71 -18.44 -11.63 1.85
C ASN A 71 -17.05 -11.66 1.20
N GLY A 72 -16.07 -12.13 1.95
CA GLY A 72 -14.68 -12.25 1.49
C GLY A 72 -14.51 -13.13 0.24
N SER A 73 -15.34 -14.16 0.08
CA SER A 73 -15.30 -15.03 -1.12
C SER A 73 -15.72 -14.29 -2.39
N ALA A 74 -16.72 -13.41 -2.31
CA ALA A 74 -17.14 -12.58 -3.42
C ALA A 74 -16.06 -11.54 -3.77
N GLN A 75 -15.45 -10.94 -2.74
CA GLN A 75 -14.36 -9.98 -2.89
C GLN A 75 -13.13 -10.62 -3.55
N MET A 76 -12.69 -11.80 -3.11
CA MET A 76 -11.56 -12.48 -3.74
C MET A 76 -11.77 -12.75 -5.24
N LYS A 77 -12.99 -13.08 -5.66
CA LYS A 77 -13.34 -13.24 -7.09
C LYS A 77 -13.31 -11.91 -7.87
N GLY A 78 -13.44 -10.79 -7.17
CA GLY A 78 -13.38 -9.44 -7.73
C GLY A 78 -11.97 -8.86 -7.85
N ILE A 79 -10.94 -9.54 -7.35
CA ILE A 79 -9.55 -9.11 -7.50
C ILE A 79 -9.12 -9.40 -8.95
N GLN A 80 -9.04 -8.34 -9.76
CA GLN A 80 -8.52 -8.36 -11.13
C GLN A 80 -7.38 -7.35 -11.23
N LEU A 81 -6.23 -7.68 -10.63
CA LEU A 81 -5.07 -6.80 -10.58
C LEU A 81 -3.79 -7.60 -10.71
N ASP A 82 -2.86 -7.02 -11.47
CA ASP A 82 -1.44 -7.34 -11.43
C ASP A 82 -0.73 -6.31 -10.53
N PHE A 83 0.20 -6.75 -9.70
CA PHE A 83 0.98 -5.90 -8.79
C PHE A 83 2.44 -5.89 -9.24
N GLU A 84 3.04 -4.71 -9.31
CA GLU A 84 4.43 -4.55 -9.77
C GLU A 84 5.46 -4.62 -8.63
N GLY A 85 5.03 -4.45 -7.37
CA GLY A 85 5.87 -4.63 -6.18
C GLY A 85 6.72 -3.41 -5.82
#